data_AF-A0A529NVW6-F1
#
_entry.id   AF-A0A529NVW6-F1
#
_cell.length_a   1.000
_cell.length_b   1.000
_cell.length_c   1.000
_cell.angle_alpha   90.00
_cell.angle_beta   90.00
_cell.angle_gamma   90.00
#
_symmetry.space_group_name_H-M   'P 1'
#
loop_
_entity.id
_entity.type
_entity.pdbx_description
1 polymer ?
#
loop_
_entity_poly.entity_id
_entity_poly.type
_entity_poly.pdbx_seq_one_letter_code
_entity_poly.pdbx_strand_id
1 'polypeptide(L)'
;LGRVRTTSQIDADLQDARGNLQFDEETWYFGLNPFGPKTPTPSYYRDAVRKLRSFNARLASCQATFDARADNLKQYIDRISSDIGSTSAILKERAENHNDGWFDFRADDRFWFAYGQLYGYYGLMKAAQADFEDVIKEKHLQNLWDTMDSQFVSALRIQPLIIANGREDGWLLPTHLTTMGFYVLRVRSNMVEISNVLTQ
;
A
#
# COMPACT_ATOMS: atom_id res chain seq x y z
N LEU A 1 -9.78 6.11 11.34
CA LEU A 1 -10.88 5.88 10.39
C LEU A 1 -12.11 5.29 11.06
N GLY A 2 -12.08 4.06 11.59
CA GLY A 2 -13.23 3.47 12.33
C GLY A 2 -13.37 3.90 13.78
N ARG A 3 -13.07 5.16 14.09
CA ARG A 3 -13.11 5.71 15.45
C ARG A 3 -13.36 7.23 15.41
N VAL A 4 -14.27 7.72 16.26
CA VAL A 4 -14.73 9.14 16.28
C VAL A 4 -13.75 10.09 16.99
N ARG A 5 -13.04 9.63 18.04
CA ARG A 5 -12.07 10.42 18.82
C ARG A 5 -10.91 9.56 19.29
N THR A 6 -9.76 10.17 19.63
CA THR A 6 -8.58 9.45 20.13
C THR A 6 -8.82 8.62 21.40
N THR A 7 -9.92 8.88 22.10
CA THR A 7 -10.34 8.19 23.33
C THR A 7 -11.52 7.21 23.15
N SER A 8 -12.15 7.18 21.97
CA SER A 8 -13.27 6.25 21.73
C SER A 8 -12.79 4.80 21.56
N GLN A 9 -13.69 3.86 21.81
CA GLN A 9 -13.38 2.44 21.66
C GLN A 9 -13.08 2.14 20.19
N ILE A 10 -12.03 1.36 19.95
CA ILE A 10 -11.68 0.87 18.61
C ILE A 10 -12.72 -0.19 18.24
N ASP A 11 -13.20 -0.14 17.00
CA ASP A 11 -14.07 -1.20 16.47
C ASP A 11 -13.36 -2.56 16.53
N ALA A 12 -13.98 -3.52 17.22
CA ALA A 12 -13.38 -4.82 17.48
C ALA A 12 -13.10 -5.61 16.18
N ASP A 13 -14.00 -5.55 15.19
CA ASP A 13 -13.78 -6.24 13.92
C ASP A 13 -12.61 -5.63 13.15
N LEU A 14 -12.45 -4.30 13.18
CA LEU A 14 -11.30 -3.64 12.55
C LEU A 14 -9.98 -3.96 13.27
N GLN A 15 -10.00 -4.04 14.59
CA GLN A 15 -8.83 -4.42 15.38
C GLN A 15 -8.41 -5.87 15.10
N ASP A 16 -9.37 -6.80 15.09
CA ASP A 16 -9.15 -8.21 14.75
C ASP A 16 -8.65 -8.35 13.31
N ALA A 17 -9.30 -7.68 12.36
CA ALA A 17 -8.91 -7.71 10.96
C ALA A 17 -7.47 -7.22 10.76
N ARG A 18 -7.08 -6.12 11.43
CA ARG A 18 -5.70 -5.63 11.39
C ARG A 18 -4.72 -6.66 11.92
N GLY A 19 -5.02 -7.29 13.06
CA GLY A 19 -4.16 -8.33 13.63
C GLY A 19 -4.00 -9.53 12.70
N ASN A 20 -5.08 -10.00 12.10
CA ASN A 20 -5.07 -11.10 11.14
C ASN A 20 -4.30 -10.77 9.84
N LEU A 21 -4.34 -9.52 9.38
CA LEU A 21 -3.58 -9.08 8.20
C LEU A 21 -2.07 -8.92 8.48
N GLN A 22 -1.68 -8.77 9.74
CA GLN A 22 -0.28 -8.74 10.18
C GLN A 22 0.29 -10.14 10.44
N PHE A 23 -0.52 -11.19 10.24
CA PHE A 23 -0.05 -12.55 10.38
C PHE A 23 0.94 -12.91 9.27
N ASP A 24 1.97 -13.66 9.68
CA ASP A 24 3.06 -14.16 8.84
C ASP A 24 2.56 -14.81 7.54
N GLU A 25 3.15 -14.41 6.42
CA GLU A 25 2.77 -14.87 5.08
C GLU A 25 3.24 -16.30 4.76
N GLU A 26 4.23 -16.82 5.49
CA GLU A 26 4.89 -18.10 5.19
C GLU A 26 4.26 -19.31 5.92
N THR A 27 3.36 -19.06 6.87
CA THR A 27 2.78 -20.12 7.69
C THR A 27 1.79 -20.98 6.90
N TRP A 28 2.18 -22.23 6.63
CA TRP A 28 1.35 -23.23 5.98
C TRP A 28 0.71 -24.22 6.96
N TYR A 29 -0.04 -25.20 6.45
CA TYR A 29 -0.79 -26.18 7.26
C TYR A 29 0.06 -26.95 8.28
N PHE A 30 1.39 -26.97 8.10
CA PHE A 30 2.33 -27.66 8.97
C PHE A 30 3.59 -26.81 9.18
N GLY A 31 4.09 -26.76 10.41
CA GLY A 31 5.35 -26.08 10.72
C GLY A 31 6.30 -26.96 11.54
N LEU A 32 7.59 -26.65 11.47
CA LEU A 32 8.63 -27.37 12.22
C LEU A 32 8.88 -26.78 13.62
N ASN A 33 8.50 -25.52 13.85
CA ASN A 33 8.62 -24.86 15.15
C ASN A 33 7.44 -23.89 15.41
N PRO A 34 6.59 -24.13 16.43
CA PRO A 34 6.39 -25.43 17.09
C PRO A 34 6.00 -26.51 16.08
N PHE A 35 6.45 -27.74 16.30
CA PHE A 35 6.18 -28.87 15.40
C PHE A 35 4.70 -29.25 15.48
N GLY A 36 4.01 -29.27 14.34
CA GLY A 36 2.65 -29.77 14.25
C GLY A 36 1.75 -29.01 13.26
N PRO A 37 0.45 -29.35 13.25
CA PRO A 37 -0.54 -28.65 12.45
C PRO A 37 -0.65 -27.19 12.87
N LYS A 38 -0.65 -26.28 11.90
CA LYS A 38 -0.85 -24.85 12.10
C LYS A 38 -2.07 -24.38 11.32
N THR A 39 -2.72 -23.34 11.82
CA THR A 39 -3.71 -22.61 11.02
C THR A 39 -2.95 -21.90 9.91
N PRO A 40 -3.24 -22.18 8.63
CA PRO A 40 -2.47 -21.60 7.53
C PRO A 40 -2.84 -20.13 7.34
N THR A 41 -1.91 -19.32 6.84
CA THR A 41 -2.08 -17.88 6.56
C THR A 41 -3.37 -17.54 5.82
N PRO A 42 -3.79 -18.28 4.75
CA PRO A 42 -5.05 -17.99 4.06
C PRO A 42 -6.29 -18.01 4.96
N SER A 43 -6.28 -18.78 6.06
CA SER A 43 -7.40 -18.81 7.00
C SER A 43 -7.50 -17.51 7.79
N TYR A 44 -6.37 -16.94 8.24
CA TYR A 44 -6.33 -15.63 8.91
C TYR A 44 -6.77 -14.51 7.97
N TYR A 45 -6.30 -14.51 6.72
CA TYR A 45 -6.70 -13.49 5.75
C TYR A 45 -8.19 -13.59 5.37
N ARG A 46 -8.74 -14.80 5.25
CA ARG A 46 -10.19 -14.99 5.07
C ARG A 46 -10.98 -14.48 6.27
N ASP A 47 -10.48 -14.69 7.48
CA ASP A 47 -11.11 -14.15 8.68
C ASP A 47 -11.08 -12.62 8.69
N ALA A 48 -9.94 -12.00 8.38
CA ALA A 48 -9.84 -10.55 8.21
C ALA A 48 -10.87 -10.01 7.20
N VAL A 49 -11.03 -10.65 6.04
CA VAL A 49 -12.03 -10.27 5.03
C VAL A 49 -13.45 -10.37 5.59
N ARG A 50 -13.78 -11.42 6.36
CA ARG A 50 -15.10 -11.52 7.01
C ARG A 50 -15.34 -10.38 7.99
N LYS A 51 -14.33 -10.03 8.79
CA LYS A 51 -14.38 -8.94 9.77
C LYS A 51 -14.56 -7.58 9.11
N LEU A 52 -13.82 -7.29 8.03
CA LEU A 52 -14.00 -6.06 7.25
C LEU A 52 -15.40 -5.97 6.62
N ARG A 53 -15.94 -7.08 6.10
CA ARG A 53 -17.31 -7.11 5.56
C ARG A 53 -18.36 -6.91 6.64
N SER A 54 -18.15 -7.49 7.84
CA SER A 54 -19.01 -7.26 9.01
C SER A 54 -19.04 -5.78 9.39
N PHE A 55 -17.87 -5.13 9.44
CA PHE A 55 -17.78 -3.69 9.68
C PHE A 55 -18.56 -2.88 8.63
N ASN A 56 -18.40 -3.18 7.34
CA ASN A 56 -19.14 -2.48 6.28
C ASN A 56 -20.67 -2.67 6.40
N ALA A 57 -21.13 -3.87 6.76
CA ALA A 57 -22.55 -4.13 6.98
C ALA A 57 -23.09 -3.31 8.17
N ARG A 58 -22.33 -3.23 9.26
CA ARG A 58 -22.68 -2.40 10.43
C ARG A 58 -22.64 -0.91 10.12
N LEU A 59 -21.70 -0.47 9.27
CA LEU A 59 -21.62 0.92 8.82
C LEU A 59 -22.86 1.29 8.00
N ALA A 60 -23.29 0.42 7.09
CA ALA A 60 -24.51 0.61 6.29
C ALA A 60 -25.79 0.65 7.14
N SER A 61 -25.82 -0.06 8.27
CA SER A 61 -26.93 -0.03 9.23
C SER A 61 -26.79 1.02 10.33
N CYS A 62 -25.86 1.97 10.22
CA CYS A 62 -25.57 3.01 11.23
C CYS A 62 -25.19 2.48 12.62
N GLN A 63 -24.69 1.24 12.70
CA GLN A 63 -24.24 0.58 13.94
C GLN A 63 -22.72 0.71 14.15
N ALA A 64 -22.00 1.14 13.12
CA ALA A 64 -20.59 1.51 13.19
C ALA A 64 -20.43 2.96 12.71
N THR A 65 -19.29 3.56 13.05
CA THR A 65 -18.98 4.93 12.63
C THR A 65 -17.72 4.92 11.77
N PHE A 66 -17.75 5.68 10.69
CA PHE A 66 -16.59 5.99 9.85
C PHE A 66 -16.40 7.50 9.87
N ASP A 67 -15.22 7.93 10.28
CA ASP A 67 -14.94 9.34 10.52
C ASP A 67 -14.21 9.96 9.32
N ALA A 68 -14.99 10.39 8.32
CA ALA A 68 -14.54 10.92 7.03
C ALA A 68 -14.08 12.39 7.10
N ARG A 69 -13.16 12.72 8.02
CA ARG A 69 -12.64 14.08 8.20
C ARG A 69 -11.32 14.31 7.46
N ALA A 70 -11.03 15.58 7.13
CA ALA A 70 -9.80 15.97 6.44
C ALA A 70 -8.51 15.59 7.20
N ASP A 71 -8.49 15.70 8.52
CA ASP A 71 -7.35 15.29 9.37
C ASP A 71 -7.12 13.78 9.34
N ASN A 72 -8.20 13.00 9.31
CA ASN A 72 -8.15 11.54 9.18
C ASN A 72 -7.68 11.11 7.79
N LEU A 73 -8.15 11.78 6.73
CA LEU A 73 -7.67 11.54 5.36
C LEU A 73 -6.18 11.86 5.26
N LYS A 74 -5.74 12.98 5.85
CA LYS A 74 -4.33 13.36 5.87
C LYS A 74 -3.47 12.30 6.54
N GLN A 75 -3.83 11.86 7.74
CA GLN A 75 -3.09 10.80 8.46
C GLN A 75 -3.01 9.51 7.65
N TYR A 76 -4.10 9.16 6.98
CA TYR A 76 -4.17 7.99 6.11
C TYR A 76 -3.20 8.10 4.92
N ILE A 77 -3.24 9.22 4.19
CA ILE A 77 -2.33 9.49 3.06
C ILE A 77 -0.87 9.55 3.51
N ASP A 78 -0.59 10.20 4.63
CA ASP A 78 0.77 10.30 5.20
C ASP A 78 1.34 8.91 5.52
N ARG A 79 0.51 8.02 6.08
CA ARG A 79 0.94 6.67 6.40
C ARG A 79 1.34 5.92 5.13
N ILE A 80 0.51 5.97 4.09
CA ILE A 80 0.79 5.30 2.81
C ILE A 80 2.02 5.92 2.14
N SER A 81 2.11 7.25 2.11
CA SER A 81 3.26 7.98 1.54
C SER A 81 4.58 7.63 2.24
N SER A 82 4.54 7.43 3.55
CA SER A 82 5.69 6.96 4.35
C SER A 82 6.08 5.52 3.98
N ASP A 83 5.09 4.62 3.92
CA ASP A 83 5.33 3.21 3.58
C ASP A 83 5.91 3.07 2.15
N ILE A 84 5.34 3.79 1.17
CA ILE A 84 5.85 3.86 -0.23
C ILE A 84 7.26 4.47 -0.28
N GLY A 85 7.52 5.49 0.54
CA GLY A 85 8.85 6.12 0.65
C GLY A 85 9.92 5.15 1.13
N SER A 86 9.58 4.29 2.10
CA SER A 86 10.50 3.26 2.61
C SER A 86 10.85 2.23 1.52
N THR A 87 9.86 1.79 0.74
CA THR A 87 10.06 0.89 -0.40
C THR A 87 10.92 1.53 -1.49
N SER A 88 10.72 2.82 -1.78
CA SER A 88 11.58 3.55 -2.72
C SER A 88 13.05 3.55 -2.28
N ALA A 89 13.31 3.70 -0.98
CA ALA A 89 14.66 3.69 -0.45
C ALA A 89 15.32 2.31 -0.62
N ILE A 90 14.57 1.23 -0.38
CA ILE A 90 15.03 -0.16 -0.60
C ILE A 90 15.36 -0.41 -2.07
N LEU A 91 14.51 0.05 -3.00
CA LEU A 91 14.75 -0.09 -4.43
C LEU A 91 16.01 0.67 -4.86
N LYS A 92 16.16 1.91 -4.39
CA LYS A 92 17.33 2.75 -4.67
C LYS A 92 18.62 2.11 -4.14
N GLU A 93 18.63 1.67 -2.88
CA GLU A 93 19.81 1.05 -2.27
C GLU A 93 20.27 -0.18 -3.05
N ARG A 94 19.34 -1.01 -3.53
CA ARG A 94 19.67 -2.18 -4.34
C ARG A 94 20.19 -1.78 -5.73
N ALA A 95 19.54 -0.82 -6.39
CA ALA A 95 19.95 -0.34 -7.72
C ALA A 95 21.35 0.30 -7.72
N GLU A 96 21.69 1.08 -6.69
CA GLU A 96 22.97 1.78 -6.60
C GLU A 96 24.13 0.85 -6.19
N ASN A 97 23.88 -0.10 -5.28
CA ASN A 97 24.94 -0.89 -4.66
C ASN A 97 25.08 -2.31 -5.21
N HIS A 98 24.14 -2.76 -6.06
CA HIS A 98 24.14 -4.11 -6.64
C HIS A 98 23.72 -4.03 -8.11
N ASN A 99 24.53 -4.60 -9.00
CA ASN A 99 24.35 -4.54 -10.45
C ASN A 99 24.58 -5.91 -11.10
N ASP A 100 23.97 -6.95 -10.53
CA ASP A 100 24.12 -8.36 -10.93
C ASP A 100 23.44 -8.69 -12.29
N GLY A 101 22.96 -7.68 -13.02
CA GLY A 101 22.45 -7.81 -14.39
C GLY A 101 21.07 -8.45 -14.47
N TRP A 102 20.89 -9.42 -15.38
CA TRP A 102 19.59 -10.07 -15.65
C TRP A 102 19.19 -11.16 -14.63
N PHE A 103 20.10 -11.60 -13.77
CA PHE A 103 19.88 -12.72 -12.85
C PHE A 103 20.06 -12.32 -11.38
N ASP A 104 19.69 -11.08 -11.06
CA ASP A 104 19.58 -10.62 -9.68
C ASP A 104 18.24 -11.06 -9.09
N PHE A 105 18.17 -12.28 -8.54
CA PHE A 105 16.95 -12.82 -7.91
C PHE A 105 16.42 -11.91 -6.79
N ARG A 106 17.31 -11.19 -6.09
CA ARG A 106 16.88 -10.24 -5.06
C ARG A 106 16.27 -8.99 -5.68
N ALA A 107 16.79 -8.51 -6.82
CA ALA A 107 16.17 -7.39 -7.53
C ALA A 107 14.77 -7.76 -8.03
N ASP A 108 14.57 -8.99 -8.50
CA ASP A 108 13.24 -9.51 -8.85
C ASP A 108 12.30 -9.46 -7.64
N ASP A 109 12.70 -10.03 -6.50
CA ASP A 109 11.91 -10.00 -5.26
C ASP A 109 11.54 -8.57 -4.84
N ARG A 110 12.50 -7.63 -4.87
CA ARG A 110 12.26 -6.23 -4.49
C ARG A 110 11.34 -5.50 -5.46
N PHE A 111 11.49 -5.77 -6.75
CA PHE A 111 10.63 -5.19 -7.77
C PHE A 111 9.18 -5.65 -7.56
N TRP A 112 8.95 -6.97 -7.43
CA TRP A 112 7.61 -7.51 -7.25
C TRP A 112 6.99 -7.17 -5.90
N PHE A 113 7.80 -7.06 -4.84
CA PHE A 113 7.35 -6.50 -3.57
C PHE A 113 6.82 -5.07 -3.74
N ALA A 114 7.60 -4.19 -4.38
CA ALA A 114 7.19 -2.81 -4.60
C ALA A 114 5.95 -2.73 -5.50
N TYR A 115 5.90 -3.56 -6.55
CA TYR A 115 4.75 -3.66 -7.44
C TYR A 115 3.48 -4.08 -6.67
N GLY A 116 3.57 -5.15 -5.88
CA GLY A 116 2.46 -5.68 -5.09
C GLY A 116 1.96 -4.65 -4.06
N GLN A 117 2.89 -3.94 -3.41
CA GLN A 117 2.55 -2.87 -2.48
C GLN A 117 1.81 -1.71 -3.18
N LEU A 118 2.30 -1.24 -4.34
CA LEU A 118 1.60 -0.22 -5.12
C LEU A 118 0.21 -0.69 -5.57
N TYR A 119 0.08 -1.95 -5.98
CA TYR A 119 -1.19 -2.53 -6.39
C TYR A 119 -2.21 -2.55 -5.25
N GLY A 120 -1.79 -2.97 -4.06
CA GLY A 120 -2.61 -2.95 -2.85
C GLY A 120 -3.03 -1.53 -2.48
N TYR A 121 -2.08 -0.58 -2.43
CA TYR A 121 -2.39 0.81 -2.11
C TYR A 121 -3.24 1.50 -3.17
N TYR A 122 -3.11 1.16 -4.45
CA TYR A 122 -3.97 1.70 -5.50
C TYR A 122 -5.45 1.37 -5.24
N GLY A 123 -5.76 0.10 -4.91
CA GLY A 123 -7.12 -0.29 -4.55
C GLY A 123 -7.63 0.42 -3.30
N LEU A 124 -6.77 0.58 -2.29
CA LEU A 124 -7.09 1.30 -1.06
C LEU A 124 -7.32 2.80 -1.31
N MET A 125 -6.53 3.44 -2.17
CA MET A 125 -6.69 4.84 -2.56
C MET A 125 -7.96 5.05 -3.41
N LYS A 126 -8.33 4.10 -4.27
CA LYS A 126 -9.60 4.13 -4.99
C LYS A 126 -10.80 4.07 -4.03
N ALA A 127 -10.74 3.22 -3.02
CA ALA A 127 -11.78 3.17 -1.99
C ALA A 127 -11.83 4.47 -1.18
N ALA A 128 -10.67 4.99 -0.77
CA ALA A 128 -10.56 6.26 -0.04
C ALA A 128 -11.11 7.46 -0.85
N GLN A 129 -11.00 7.45 -2.18
CA GLN A 129 -11.58 8.47 -3.04
C GLN A 129 -13.11 8.56 -2.87
N ALA A 130 -13.77 7.39 -2.77
CA ALA A 130 -15.21 7.32 -2.55
C ALA A 130 -15.58 7.65 -1.10
N ASP A 131 -14.85 7.09 -0.12
CA ASP A 131 -15.14 7.28 1.30
C ASP A 131 -14.93 8.73 1.77
N PHE A 132 -14.07 9.50 1.10
CA PHE A 132 -13.75 10.89 1.41
C PHE A 132 -14.15 11.87 0.31
N GLU A 133 -15.12 11.52 -0.54
CA GLU A 133 -15.53 12.34 -1.69
C GLU A 133 -15.85 13.80 -1.29
N ASP A 134 -16.57 13.99 -0.18
CA ASP A 134 -16.94 15.32 0.32
C ASP A 134 -15.71 16.16 0.70
N VAL A 135 -14.74 15.56 1.39
CA VAL A 135 -13.48 16.23 1.77
C VAL A 135 -12.66 16.60 0.54
N ILE A 136 -12.60 15.70 -0.45
CA ILE A 136 -11.86 15.92 -1.69
C ILE A 136 -12.47 17.10 -2.47
N LYS A 137 -13.81 17.18 -2.53
CA LYS A 137 -14.53 18.30 -3.16
C LYS A 137 -14.32 19.62 -2.41
N GLU A 138 -14.48 19.59 -1.08
CA GLU A 138 -14.34 20.78 -0.23
C GLU A 138 -12.94 21.38 -0.30
N LYS A 139 -11.90 20.53 -0.34
CA LYS A 139 -10.50 20.94 -0.44
C LYS A 139 -10.00 21.11 -1.88
N HIS A 140 -10.91 20.99 -2.87
CA HIS A 140 -10.60 21.13 -4.30
C HIS A 140 -9.45 20.22 -4.79
N LEU A 141 -9.40 18.99 -4.27
CA LEU A 141 -8.31 18.03 -4.51
C LEU A 141 -8.47 17.20 -5.79
N GLN A 142 -9.58 17.34 -6.53
CA GLN A 142 -9.90 16.47 -7.68
C GLN A 142 -8.74 16.30 -8.67
N ASN A 143 -8.15 17.41 -9.14
CA ASN A 143 -7.07 17.37 -10.13
C ASN A 143 -5.80 16.69 -9.58
N LEU A 144 -5.47 16.92 -8.30
CA LEU A 144 -4.33 16.26 -7.66
C LEU A 144 -4.57 14.76 -7.49
N TRP A 145 -5.80 14.39 -7.13
CA TRP A 145 -6.21 13.01 -6.97
C TRP A 145 -6.17 12.25 -8.30
N ASP A 146 -6.70 12.83 -9.38
CA ASP A 146 -6.68 12.24 -10.73
C ASP A 146 -5.25 12.11 -11.28
N THR A 147 -4.39 13.07 -10.95
CA THR A 147 -2.97 12.99 -11.29
C THR A 147 -2.28 11.84 -10.56
N MET A 148 -2.48 11.74 -9.24
CA MET A 148 -1.98 10.64 -8.41
C MET A 148 -2.48 9.29 -8.94
N ASP A 149 -3.76 9.19 -9.28
CA ASP A 149 -4.38 8.00 -9.86
C ASP A 149 -3.68 7.55 -11.15
N SER A 150 -3.45 8.51 -12.04
CA SER A 150 -2.73 8.28 -13.30
C SER A 150 -1.29 7.82 -13.05
N GLN A 151 -0.63 8.30 -11.97
CA GLN A 151 0.70 7.81 -11.59
C GLN A 151 0.69 6.36 -11.11
N PHE A 152 -0.30 5.97 -10.29
CA PHE A 152 -0.46 4.57 -9.89
C PHE A 152 -0.66 3.66 -11.11
N VAL A 153 -1.58 4.03 -12.01
CA VAL A 153 -1.83 3.26 -13.23
C VAL A 153 -0.57 3.15 -14.09
N SER A 154 0.19 4.24 -14.23
CA SER A 154 1.44 4.23 -15.01
C SER A 154 2.50 3.33 -14.39
N ALA A 155 2.64 3.32 -13.07
CA ALA A 155 3.55 2.43 -12.35
C ALA A 155 3.16 0.95 -12.54
N LEU A 156 1.87 0.64 -12.41
CA LEU A 156 1.35 -0.73 -12.50
C LEU A 156 1.34 -1.31 -13.92
N ARG A 157 1.54 -0.47 -14.96
CA ARG A 157 1.74 -0.94 -16.34
C ARG A 157 3.13 -1.51 -16.58
N ILE A 158 4.07 -1.30 -15.67
CA ILE A 158 5.45 -1.79 -15.80
C ILE A 158 5.48 -3.24 -15.36
N GLN A 159 5.26 -4.14 -16.32
CA GLN A 159 5.20 -5.59 -16.11
C GLN A 159 6.20 -6.31 -17.03
N PRO A 160 7.51 -6.13 -16.83
CA PRO A 160 8.53 -6.85 -17.58
C PRO A 160 8.44 -8.36 -17.30
N LEU A 161 8.74 -9.17 -18.32
CA LEU A 161 8.79 -10.63 -18.18
C LEU A 161 10.02 -11.10 -17.38
N ILE A 162 11.12 -10.33 -17.46
CA ILE A 162 12.38 -10.60 -16.75
C ILE A 162 12.87 -9.29 -16.13
N ILE A 163 13.19 -9.34 -14.84
CA ILE A 163 13.74 -8.19 -14.13
C ILE A 163 15.24 -8.09 -14.37
N ALA A 164 15.62 -6.99 -15.02
CA ALA A 164 17.01 -6.59 -15.19
C ALA A 164 17.39 -5.49 -14.20
N ASN A 165 18.53 -5.67 -13.54
CA ASN A 165 19.16 -4.69 -12.68
C ASN A 165 20.55 -4.31 -13.23
N GLY A 166 20.53 -3.56 -14.34
CA GLY A 166 21.73 -2.95 -14.92
C GLY A 166 22.21 -1.72 -14.16
N ARG A 167 23.41 -1.24 -14.49
CA ARG A 167 23.88 0.07 -14.01
C ARG A 167 23.04 1.19 -14.59
N GLU A 168 22.83 2.26 -13.84
CA GLU A 168 22.08 3.44 -14.31
C GLU A 168 22.73 4.16 -15.49
N ASP A 169 24.07 4.10 -15.58
CA ASP A 169 24.88 4.62 -16.69
C ASP A 169 25.20 3.54 -17.75
N GLY A 170 24.56 2.37 -17.66
CA GLY A 170 24.81 1.24 -18.54
C GLY A 170 24.24 1.44 -19.94
N TRP A 171 25.03 1.11 -20.97
CA TRP A 171 24.62 1.25 -22.37
C TRP A 171 23.68 0.13 -22.87
N LEU A 172 23.81 -1.10 -22.33
CA LEU A 172 23.15 -2.31 -22.89
C LEU A 172 22.12 -2.96 -21.96
N LEU A 173 22.18 -2.72 -20.66
CA LEU A 173 21.38 -3.41 -19.65
C LEU A 173 20.39 -2.43 -19.01
N PRO A 174 19.06 -2.64 -19.13
CA PRO A 174 18.09 -1.77 -18.49
C PRO A 174 18.12 -1.94 -16.97
N THR A 175 17.70 -0.90 -16.24
CA THR A 175 17.46 -0.94 -14.79
C THR A 175 15.97 -0.78 -14.49
N HIS A 176 15.31 -1.90 -14.26
CA HIS A 176 13.88 -1.90 -13.90
C HIS A 176 13.67 -1.40 -12.47
N LEU A 177 14.66 -1.53 -11.58
CA LEU A 177 14.60 -1.04 -10.20
C LEU A 177 14.61 0.48 -10.15
N THR A 178 15.51 1.13 -10.90
CA THR A 178 15.53 2.59 -11.00
C THR A 178 14.25 3.10 -11.65
N THR A 179 13.77 2.42 -12.70
CA THR A 179 12.49 2.74 -13.34
C THR A 179 11.34 2.67 -12.33
N MET A 180 11.20 1.57 -11.60
CA MET A 180 10.16 1.39 -10.59
C MET A 180 10.28 2.43 -9.48
N GLY A 181 11.51 2.67 -8.97
CA GLY A 181 11.79 3.68 -7.97
C GLY A 181 11.34 5.07 -8.39
N PHE A 182 11.58 5.47 -9.64
CA PHE A 182 11.08 6.73 -10.19
C PHE A 182 9.55 6.84 -10.14
N TYR A 183 8.82 5.79 -10.54
CA TYR A 183 7.36 5.82 -10.51
C TYR A 183 6.80 5.81 -9.08
N VAL A 184 7.40 5.04 -8.17
CA VAL A 184 7.10 5.04 -6.73
C VAL A 184 7.26 6.45 -6.14
N LEU A 185 8.34 7.15 -6.49
CA LEU A 185 8.58 8.53 -6.06
C LEU A 185 7.55 9.52 -6.61
N ARG A 186 7.10 9.36 -7.86
CA ARG A 186 6.05 10.20 -8.45
C ARG A 186 4.73 10.05 -7.70
N VAL A 187 4.29 8.81 -7.47
CA VAL A 187 3.10 8.52 -6.65
C VAL A 187 3.21 9.18 -5.29
N ARG A 188 4.34 8.95 -4.60
CA ARG A 188 4.60 9.55 -3.28
C ARG A 188 4.56 11.08 -3.30
N SER A 189 5.15 11.71 -4.32
CA SER A 189 5.16 13.16 -4.45
C SER A 189 3.75 13.73 -4.52
N ASN A 190 2.87 13.13 -5.33
CA ASN A 190 1.47 13.55 -5.40
C ASN A 190 0.73 13.33 -4.06
N MET A 191 1.02 12.23 -3.35
CA MET A 191 0.44 11.99 -2.02
C MET A 191 0.87 13.04 -1.00
N VAL A 192 2.14 13.43 -0.99
CA VAL A 192 2.65 14.51 -0.12
C VAL A 192 1.99 15.85 -0.47
N GLU A 193 1.83 16.15 -1.75
CA GLU A 193 1.15 17.36 -2.20
C GLU A 193 -0.31 17.42 -1.72
N ILE A 194 -1.06 16.32 -1.86
CA ILE A 194 -2.43 16.21 -1.33
C ILE A 194 -2.44 16.41 0.19
N SER A 195 -1.52 15.77 0.92
CA SER A 195 -1.41 15.94 2.38
C SER A 195 -1.11 17.38 2.81
N ASN A 196 -0.27 18.08 2.05
CA ASN A 196 0.04 19.49 2.30
C ASN A 196 -1.20 20.38 2.11
N VAL A 197 -2.00 20.16 1.06
CA VAL A 197 -3.25 20.91 0.86
C VAL A 197 -4.26 20.61 1.96
N LEU A 198 -4.34 19.36 2.44
CA LEU A 198 -5.21 19.00 3.58
C LEU A 198 -4.83 19.69 4.90
N THR A 199 -3.62 20.24 5.00
CA THR A 199 -3.14 20.97 6.18
C THR A 199 -3.57 22.44 6.19
N GLN A 200 -3.88 23.00 5.01
CA GLN A 200 -4.32 24.39 4.82
C GLN A 200 -5.82 24.53 5.11
#